data_AF-A0A5D6XS95-F1
#
_entry.id   AF-A0A5D6XS95-F1
#
_cell.length_a   1.000
_cell.length_b   1.000
_cell.length_c   1.000
_cell.angle_alpha   90.00
_cell.angle_beta   90.00
_cell.angle_gamma   90.00
#
_symmetry.space_group_name_H-M   'P 1'
#
loop_
_entity.id
_entity.type
_entity.pdbx_description
1 polymer ?
#
loop_
_entity_poly.entity_id
_entity_poly.type
_entity_poly.pdbx_seq_one_letter_code
_entity_poly.pdbx_strand_id
1 'polypeptide(L)'
;MTCRTPRALLLLLLAAGAAAAVLLSPAALADRLLLPLDEVCAGVREISAFGAAHCAGDSPPAACAESFAEYARDADVFKRCEAAGLGGGAALTRFKTLYATWQQQRVCDDFHKRERQAARECAGDNVHRPWNAASWPLFCHQTFRSYEENRRELDALCGRSESSPAFFEGFADYVASPTCKAYYDAVRGAARRGCDERSDSDECARLFRWYRDKQREVETDCLELHNAKPFYKGFYRWKKRRAG
;
A
#
# COMPACT_ATOMS: atom_id res chain seq x y z
N MET A 1 -0.96 41.79 20.64
CA MET A 1 -2.18 42.46 20.14
C MET A 1 -3.35 41.51 20.34
N THR A 2 -4.27 41.90 21.22
CA THR A 2 -5.42 41.11 21.71
C THR A 2 -6.72 41.72 21.22
N CYS A 3 -7.68 40.91 20.79
CA CYS A 3 -9.12 41.23 20.76
C CYS A 3 -9.90 39.90 20.80
N ARG A 4 -10.34 39.42 21.96
CA ARG A 4 -11.62 39.69 22.68
C ARG A 4 -12.87 39.41 21.84
N THR A 5 -13.55 38.32 22.21
CA THR A 5 -15.00 38.08 22.08
C THR A 5 -15.81 39.09 22.90
N PRO A 6 -17.12 39.19 22.64
CA PRO A 6 -18.03 38.85 23.72
C PRO A 6 -19.27 38.05 23.28
N ARG A 7 -19.68 37.16 24.18
CA ARG A 7 -21.00 36.51 24.25
C ARG A 7 -21.97 37.43 25.02
N ALA A 8 -23.24 37.32 24.63
CA ALA A 8 -24.47 37.54 25.41
C ALA A 8 -24.95 38.97 25.68
N LEU A 9 -26.14 39.29 25.14
CA LEU A 9 -27.40 39.57 25.88
C LEU A 9 -28.36 40.33 24.94
N LEU A 10 -29.53 39.77 24.61
CA LEU A 10 -30.83 40.26 25.11
C LEU A 10 -31.97 39.40 24.52
N LEU A 11 -32.65 38.73 25.44
CA LEU A 11 -33.98 38.16 25.29
C LEU A 11 -35.03 39.28 25.47
N LEU A 12 -36.21 39.04 24.88
CA LEU A 12 -37.55 39.62 25.13
C LEU A 12 -37.90 40.91 24.36
N LEU A 13 -38.91 40.81 23.49
CA LEU A 13 -40.29 41.14 23.87
C LEU A 13 -41.34 40.52 22.91
N LEU A 14 -42.21 39.74 23.55
CA LEU A 14 -43.66 39.58 23.38
C LEU A 14 -44.30 39.01 22.10
N ALA A 15 -45.01 37.93 22.39
CA ALA A 15 -46.14 37.35 21.68
C ALA A 15 -47.21 38.38 21.24
N ALA A 16 -47.66 38.24 20.00
CA ALA A 16 -49.08 38.37 19.62
C ALA A 16 -49.24 37.77 18.20
N GLY A 17 -49.97 36.66 18.08
CA GLY A 17 -50.31 36.09 16.79
C GLY A 17 -50.33 34.57 16.78
N ALA A 18 -51.26 33.97 17.53
CA ALA A 18 -51.64 32.59 17.32
C ALA A 18 -52.31 32.46 15.93
N ALA A 19 -51.60 31.87 14.96
CA ALA A 19 -52.14 31.04 13.90
C ALA A 19 -50.99 30.56 13.01
N ALA A 20 -50.94 29.26 12.73
CA ALA A 20 -49.93 28.55 11.93
C ALA A 20 -48.60 28.25 12.63
N ALA A 21 -48.66 27.56 13.78
CA ALA A 21 -47.70 26.48 14.02
C ALA A 21 -47.90 25.44 12.91
N VAL A 22 -47.26 25.65 11.76
CA VAL A 22 -47.03 24.58 10.78
C VAL A 22 -46.17 23.57 11.52
N LEU A 23 -46.79 22.50 11.98
CA LEU A 23 -46.12 21.28 12.40
C LEU A 23 -45.39 20.74 11.16
N LEU A 24 -44.25 21.32 10.85
CA LEU A 24 -43.27 20.71 9.96
C LEU A 24 -42.85 19.43 10.68
N SER A 25 -43.41 18.31 10.24
CA SER A 25 -42.94 16.99 10.66
C SER A 25 -41.42 16.97 10.61
N PRO A 26 -40.72 16.30 11.54
CA PRO A 26 -39.28 16.11 11.44
C PRO A 26 -38.86 15.49 10.09
N ALA A 27 -39.75 14.75 9.42
CA ALA A 27 -39.59 14.31 8.03
C ALA A 27 -39.53 15.46 6.99
N ALA A 28 -40.34 16.52 7.16
CA ALA A 28 -40.34 17.70 6.29
C ALA A 28 -39.16 18.66 6.55
N LEU A 29 -38.55 18.57 7.74
CA LEU A 29 -37.27 19.24 8.05
C LEU A 29 -36.08 18.42 7.56
N ALA A 30 -36.16 17.09 7.59
CA ALA A 30 -35.15 16.20 7.01
C ALA A 30 -35.08 16.36 5.47
N ASP A 31 -36.22 16.55 4.80
CA ASP A 31 -36.28 16.84 3.35
C ASP A 31 -35.72 18.22 2.98
N ARG A 32 -35.68 19.18 3.92
CA ARG A 32 -35.11 20.52 3.71
C ARG A 32 -33.62 20.65 4.06
N LEU A 33 -33.03 19.60 4.64
CA LEU A 33 -31.60 19.55 4.99
C LEU A 33 -30.76 18.80 3.95
N LEU A 34 -31.39 18.25 2.92
CA LEU A 34 -30.70 17.68 1.77
C LEU A 34 -30.57 18.78 0.71
N LEU A 35 -29.35 19.27 0.52
CA LEU A 35 -29.02 20.11 -0.63
C LEU A 35 -29.46 19.38 -1.91
N PRO A 36 -30.13 20.07 -2.85
CA PRO A 36 -30.54 19.44 -4.09
C PRO A 36 -29.30 18.93 -4.86
N LEU A 37 -29.47 17.81 -5.56
CA LEU A 37 -28.35 17.03 -6.10
C LEU A 37 -27.48 17.87 -7.07
N ASP A 38 -28.08 18.78 -7.81
CA ASP A 38 -27.41 19.71 -8.72
C ASP A 38 -26.46 20.68 -8.01
N GLU A 39 -26.84 21.19 -6.83
CA GLU A 39 -25.98 22.02 -5.97
C GLU A 39 -24.82 21.21 -5.40
N VAL A 40 -25.09 19.99 -4.91
CA VAL A 40 -24.04 19.08 -4.44
C VAL A 40 -23.05 18.75 -5.58
N CYS A 41 -23.56 18.50 -6.77
CA CYS A 41 -22.74 18.19 -7.93
C CYS A 41 -22.02 19.41 -8.52
N ALA A 42 -22.40 20.64 -8.15
CA ALA A 42 -21.63 21.83 -8.52
C ALA A 42 -20.24 21.80 -7.87
N GLY A 43 -20.16 21.47 -6.58
CA GLY A 43 -18.87 21.29 -5.89
C GLY A 43 -18.03 20.18 -6.51
N VAL A 44 -18.65 19.05 -6.90
CA VAL A 44 -17.95 17.97 -7.62
C VAL A 44 -17.35 18.45 -8.94
N ARG A 45 -18.09 19.28 -9.71
CA ARG A 45 -17.58 19.86 -10.96
C ARG A 45 -16.39 20.77 -10.71
N GLU A 46 -16.48 21.64 -9.71
CA GLU A 46 -15.42 22.59 -9.35
C GLU A 46 -14.13 21.87 -8.92
N ILE A 47 -14.23 20.92 -7.99
CA ILE A 47 -13.09 20.13 -7.52
C ILE A 47 -12.46 19.34 -8.67
N SER A 48 -13.30 18.71 -9.51
CA SER A 48 -12.82 17.94 -10.66
C SER A 48 -12.12 18.82 -11.70
N ALA A 49 -12.67 20.01 -11.98
CA ALA A 49 -12.08 20.97 -12.90
C ALA A 49 -10.74 21.51 -12.38
N PHE A 50 -10.68 21.89 -11.10
CA PHE A 50 -9.45 22.31 -10.44
C PHE A 50 -8.38 21.22 -10.54
N GLY A 51 -8.71 19.99 -10.13
CA GLY A 51 -7.73 18.93 -10.08
C GLY A 51 -7.27 18.47 -11.48
N ALA A 52 -8.16 18.45 -12.47
CA ALA A 52 -7.81 18.16 -13.85
C ALA A 52 -6.84 19.20 -14.44
N ALA A 53 -6.97 20.47 -14.06
CA ALA A 53 -6.15 21.57 -14.57
C ALA A 53 -4.80 21.72 -13.86
N HIS A 54 -4.75 21.44 -12.54
CA HIS A 54 -3.61 21.85 -11.70
C HIS A 54 -2.84 20.70 -11.04
N CYS A 55 -3.37 19.47 -11.05
CA CYS A 55 -2.81 18.37 -10.27
C CYS A 55 -2.03 17.34 -11.11
N ALA A 56 -1.60 17.73 -12.31
CA ALA A 56 -0.69 16.90 -13.10
C ALA A 56 0.74 16.99 -12.56
N GLY A 57 1.43 15.84 -12.49
CA GLY A 57 2.85 15.74 -12.08
C GLY A 57 3.06 14.87 -10.85
N ASP A 58 4.32 14.51 -10.60
CA ASP A 58 4.71 13.54 -9.57
C ASP A 58 4.69 14.12 -8.14
N SER A 59 4.71 15.45 -8.02
CA SER A 59 4.62 16.17 -6.74
C SER A 59 3.57 17.27 -6.83
N PRO A 60 2.28 16.90 -6.74
CA PRO A 60 1.22 17.87 -6.92
C PRO A 60 1.15 18.85 -5.73
N PRO A 61 0.73 20.10 -5.94
CA PRO A 61 0.59 21.10 -4.87
C PRO A 61 -0.25 20.62 -3.68
N ALA A 62 -0.08 21.23 -2.51
CA ALA A 62 -0.84 20.85 -1.30
C ALA A 62 -2.37 20.85 -1.52
N ALA A 63 -2.90 21.83 -2.27
CA ALA A 63 -4.30 21.90 -2.64
C ALA A 63 -4.79 20.69 -3.49
N CYS A 64 -3.89 20.06 -4.24
CA CYS A 64 -4.20 18.82 -4.96
C CYS A 64 -4.32 17.64 -4.01
N ALA A 65 -3.44 17.53 -3.02
CA ALA A 65 -3.57 16.50 -1.99
C ALA A 65 -4.87 16.67 -1.17
N GLU A 66 -5.29 17.91 -0.91
CA GLU A 66 -6.56 18.23 -0.25
C GLU A 66 -7.77 17.81 -1.09
N SER A 67 -7.84 18.23 -2.35
CA SER A 67 -8.92 17.80 -3.28
C SER A 67 -8.98 16.28 -3.47
N PHE A 68 -7.83 15.60 -3.55
CA PHE A 68 -7.78 14.13 -3.58
C PHE A 68 -8.29 13.49 -2.28
N ALA A 69 -7.98 14.08 -1.12
CA ALA A 69 -8.50 13.61 0.16
C ALA A 69 -10.01 13.85 0.30
N GLU A 70 -10.54 14.94 -0.26
CA GLU A 70 -11.99 15.19 -0.36
C GLU A 70 -12.66 14.14 -1.24
N TYR A 71 -12.09 13.83 -2.41
CA TYR A 71 -12.59 12.74 -3.26
C TYR A 71 -12.62 11.38 -2.54
N ALA A 72 -11.55 11.04 -1.82
CA ALA A 72 -11.49 9.79 -1.07
C ALA A 72 -12.57 9.71 0.02
N ARG A 73 -12.84 10.83 0.70
CA ARG A 73 -13.84 10.93 1.77
C ARG A 73 -15.27 10.87 1.25
N ASP A 74 -15.53 11.56 0.14
CA ASP A 74 -16.87 11.78 -0.39
C ASP A 74 -17.11 11.00 -1.69
N ALA A 75 -16.41 9.87 -1.88
CA ALA A 75 -16.43 9.08 -3.12
C ALA A 75 -17.86 8.73 -3.58
N ASP A 76 -18.79 8.49 -2.66
CA ASP A 76 -20.18 8.18 -3.00
C ASP A 76 -20.95 9.40 -3.51
N VAL A 77 -20.60 10.63 -3.10
CA VAL A 77 -21.12 11.86 -3.67
C VAL A 77 -20.67 11.98 -5.13
N PHE A 78 -19.38 11.77 -5.41
CA PHE A 78 -18.82 11.80 -6.76
C PHE A 78 -19.49 10.75 -7.66
N LYS A 79 -19.66 9.51 -7.18
CA LYS A 79 -20.36 8.45 -7.93
C LYS A 79 -21.80 8.82 -8.27
N ARG A 80 -22.56 9.40 -7.32
CA ARG A 80 -23.95 9.83 -7.56
C ARG A 80 -24.01 10.94 -8.61
N CYS A 81 -23.10 11.90 -8.54
CA CYS A 81 -23.01 12.98 -9.52
C CYS A 81 -22.61 12.49 -10.92
N GLU A 82 -21.70 11.52 -11.00
CA GLU A 82 -21.32 10.86 -12.25
C GLU A 82 -22.50 10.11 -12.87
N ALA A 83 -23.22 9.30 -12.07
CA ALA A 83 -24.38 8.55 -12.52
C ALA A 83 -25.54 9.46 -12.98
N ALA A 84 -25.69 10.63 -12.37
CA ALA A 84 -26.66 11.65 -12.77
C ALA A 84 -26.23 12.48 -13.98
N GLY A 85 -25.01 12.29 -14.52
CA GLY A 85 -24.47 13.11 -15.62
C GLY A 85 -24.09 14.54 -15.20
N LEU A 86 -24.10 14.84 -13.89
CA LEU A 86 -23.85 16.16 -13.33
C LEU A 86 -22.42 16.33 -12.80
N GLY A 87 -21.60 15.28 -12.85
CA GLY A 87 -20.26 15.22 -12.23
C GLY A 87 -19.13 15.90 -12.99
N GLY A 88 -19.37 16.55 -14.13
CA GLY A 88 -18.31 17.30 -14.85
C GLY A 88 -17.54 16.51 -15.92
N GLY A 89 -18.04 15.34 -16.33
CA GLY A 89 -17.62 14.63 -17.54
C GLY A 89 -16.11 14.39 -17.63
N ALA A 90 -15.48 14.90 -18.69
CA ALA A 90 -14.05 14.68 -18.97
C ALA A 90 -13.13 15.17 -17.84
N ALA A 91 -13.50 16.27 -17.15
CA ALA A 91 -12.72 16.78 -16.03
C ALA A 91 -12.72 15.79 -14.85
N LEU A 92 -13.87 15.21 -14.53
CA LEU A 92 -13.99 14.17 -13.51
C LEU A 92 -13.19 12.92 -13.86
N THR A 93 -13.26 12.46 -15.12
CA THR A 93 -12.44 11.32 -15.58
C THR A 93 -10.95 11.61 -15.40
N ARG A 94 -10.49 12.79 -15.84
CA ARG A 94 -9.08 13.18 -15.70
C ARG A 94 -8.66 13.29 -14.23
N PHE A 95 -9.51 13.86 -13.39
CA PHE A 95 -9.29 13.98 -11.95
C PHE A 95 -9.17 12.60 -11.28
N LYS A 96 -10.07 11.66 -11.60
CA LYS A 96 -10.01 10.27 -11.09
C LYS A 96 -8.71 9.57 -11.48
N THR A 97 -8.23 9.77 -12.71
CA THR A 97 -6.92 9.25 -13.14
C THR A 97 -5.78 9.84 -12.32
N LEU A 98 -5.77 11.16 -12.12
CA LEU A 98 -4.74 11.83 -11.33
C LEU A 98 -4.76 11.39 -9.87
N TYR A 99 -5.95 11.26 -9.28
CA TYR A 99 -6.14 10.71 -7.95
C TYR A 99 -5.57 9.30 -7.83
N ALA A 100 -5.87 8.41 -8.79
CA ALA A 100 -5.37 7.04 -8.78
C ALA A 100 -3.83 6.98 -8.84
N THR A 101 -3.21 7.79 -9.70
CA THR A 101 -1.75 7.90 -9.79
C THR A 101 -1.15 8.42 -8.48
N TRP A 102 -1.71 9.49 -7.92
CA TRP A 102 -1.25 10.06 -6.64
C TRP A 102 -1.40 9.05 -5.50
N GLN A 103 -2.53 8.34 -5.44
CA GLN A 103 -2.79 7.35 -4.41
C GLN A 103 -1.83 6.17 -4.51
N GLN A 104 -1.54 5.69 -5.73
CA GLN A 104 -0.54 4.65 -5.95
C GLN A 104 0.84 5.11 -5.45
N GLN A 105 1.28 6.31 -5.83
CA GLN A 105 2.57 6.85 -5.39
C GLN A 105 2.65 6.90 -3.86
N ARG A 106 1.59 7.36 -3.19
CA ARG A 106 1.54 7.41 -1.72
C ARG A 106 1.60 6.04 -1.07
N VAL A 107 0.85 5.06 -1.59
CA VAL A 107 0.89 3.68 -1.10
C VAL A 107 2.32 3.14 -1.20
N CYS A 108 3.00 3.42 -2.31
CA CYS A 108 4.38 3.00 -2.52
C CYS A 108 5.38 3.75 -1.63
N ASP A 109 5.21 5.05 -1.41
CA ASP A 109 6.06 5.82 -0.50
C ASP A 109 5.94 5.31 0.94
N ASP A 110 4.71 5.04 1.40
CA ASP A 110 4.42 4.48 2.72
C ASP A 110 4.96 3.05 2.84
N PHE A 111 4.80 2.23 1.80
CA PHE A 111 5.37 0.90 1.75
C PHE A 111 6.90 0.96 1.83
N HIS A 112 7.57 1.71 0.97
CA HIS A 112 9.02 1.82 0.96
C HIS A 112 9.57 2.47 2.23
N LYS A 113 8.81 3.34 2.91
CA LYS A 113 9.17 3.84 4.23
C LYS A 113 9.21 2.72 5.28
N ARG A 114 8.17 1.87 5.32
CA ARG A 114 8.12 0.68 6.19
C ARG A 114 9.19 -0.33 5.83
N GLU A 115 9.39 -0.57 4.53
CA GLU A 115 10.42 -1.45 3.98
C GLU A 115 11.81 -1.02 4.44
N ARG A 116 12.16 0.26 4.28
CA ARG A 116 13.44 0.83 4.75
C ARG A 116 13.63 0.67 6.26
N GLN A 117 12.58 0.83 7.05
CA GLN A 117 12.66 0.67 8.49
C GLN A 117 12.86 -0.80 8.87
N ALA A 118 12.06 -1.70 8.32
CA ALA A 118 12.18 -3.13 8.57
C ALA A 118 13.51 -3.71 8.06
N ALA A 119 14.05 -3.22 6.94
CA ALA A 119 15.39 -3.58 6.47
C ALA A 119 16.49 -3.25 7.50
N ARG A 120 16.35 -2.15 8.25
CA ARG A 120 17.32 -1.76 9.29
C ARG A 120 17.11 -2.49 10.61
N GLU A 121 15.86 -2.63 11.01
CA GLU A 121 15.50 -3.12 12.36
C GLU A 121 15.31 -4.64 12.41
N CYS A 122 15.01 -5.28 11.29
CA CYS A 122 14.57 -6.68 11.23
C CYS A 122 15.48 -7.58 10.37
N ALA A 123 16.55 -7.06 9.77
CA ALA A 123 17.48 -7.81 8.92
C ALA A 123 18.96 -7.61 9.31
N GLY A 124 19.87 -8.46 8.80
CA GLY A 124 21.33 -8.35 8.98
C GLY A 124 21.84 -8.73 10.38
N ASP A 125 22.89 -8.05 10.87
CA ASP A 125 23.51 -8.28 12.19
C ASP A 125 22.56 -8.04 13.37
N ASN A 126 21.45 -7.33 13.14
CA ASN A 126 20.37 -7.18 14.11
C ASN A 126 19.50 -8.46 14.25
N VAL A 127 19.71 -9.48 13.41
CA VAL A 127 19.02 -10.79 13.44
C VAL A 127 19.71 -11.80 14.37
N HIS A 128 20.75 -11.42 15.11
CA HIS A 128 21.56 -12.34 15.93
C HIS A 128 20.88 -12.97 17.16
N ARG A 129 19.56 -12.83 17.33
CA ARG A 129 18.83 -13.66 18.28
C ARG A 129 18.01 -14.70 17.52
N PRO A 130 17.99 -15.97 17.93
CA PRO A 130 16.93 -16.87 17.50
C PRO A 130 15.63 -16.28 18.03
N TRP A 131 15.00 -15.49 17.18
CA TRP A 131 13.74 -14.81 17.43
C TRP A 131 12.68 -15.90 17.54
N ASN A 132 12.38 -16.32 18.76
CA ASN A 132 11.21 -17.13 19.06
C ASN A 132 9.97 -16.22 19.11
N ALA A 133 8.77 -16.77 18.93
CA ALA A 133 7.52 -16.00 18.93
C ALA A 133 7.33 -15.09 20.16
N ALA A 134 8.05 -15.34 21.25
CA ALA A 134 8.03 -14.56 22.49
C ALA A 134 8.98 -13.35 22.53
N SER A 135 9.92 -13.22 21.58
CA SER A 135 10.92 -12.14 21.54
C SER A 135 10.84 -11.28 20.27
N TRP A 136 9.82 -11.50 19.44
CA TRP A 136 9.63 -10.76 18.19
C TRP A 136 9.31 -9.29 18.45
N PRO A 137 10.05 -8.34 17.87
CA PRO A 137 9.60 -6.96 17.80
C PRO A 137 8.24 -6.94 17.09
N LEU A 138 7.20 -6.44 17.77
CA LEU A 138 5.84 -6.38 17.24
C LEU A 138 5.79 -5.70 15.87
N PHE A 139 6.64 -4.68 15.67
CA PHE A 139 6.81 -3.99 14.40
C PHE A 139 7.25 -4.92 13.25
N CYS A 140 8.27 -5.76 13.46
CA CYS A 140 8.76 -6.68 12.42
C CYS A 140 7.69 -7.72 12.07
N HIS A 141 7.03 -8.30 13.07
CA HIS A 141 5.97 -9.28 12.85
C HIS A 141 4.80 -8.67 12.06
N GLN A 142 4.29 -7.51 12.48
CA GLN A 142 3.19 -6.82 11.81
C GLN A 142 3.56 -6.41 10.38
N THR A 143 4.76 -5.87 10.18
CA THR A 143 5.22 -5.43 8.86
C THR A 143 5.32 -6.61 7.89
N PHE A 144 5.94 -7.70 8.31
CA PHE A 144 6.10 -8.86 7.44
C PHE A 144 4.81 -9.64 7.21
N ARG A 145 3.91 -9.73 8.21
CA ARG A 145 2.56 -10.29 8.00
C ARG A 145 1.73 -9.46 7.03
N SER A 146 1.71 -8.14 7.22
CA SER A 146 1.02 -7.24 6.30
C SER A 146 1.58 -7.35 4.88
N TYR A 147 2.90 -7.45 4.74
CA TYR A 147 3.52 -7.67 3.44
C TYR A 147 3.17 -9.06 2.87
N GLU A 148 3.15 -10.14 3.66
CA GLU A 148 2.74 -11.47 3.21
C GLU A 148 1.33 -11.47 2.60
N GLU A 149 0.37 -10.84 3.28
CA GLU A 149 -1.03 -10.75 2.87
C GLU A 149 -1.21 -9.94 1.57
N ASN A 150 -0.42 -8.88 1.39
CA ASN A 150 -0.59 -7.92 0.29
C ASN A 150 0.54 -8.00 -0.75
N ARG A 151 1.42 -9.01 -0.67
CA ARG A 151 2.67 -9.07 -1.42
C ARG A 151 2.47 -8.88 -2.91
N ARG A 152 1.57 -9.66 -3.50
CA ARG A 152 1.36 -9.68 -4.95
C ARG A 152 0.94 -8.31 -5.48
N GLU A 153 0.13 -7.59 -4.72
CA GLU A 153 -0.34 -6.25 -5.08
C GLU A 153 0.77 -5.23 -4.89
N LEU A 154 1.48 -5.25 -3.76
CA LEU A 154 2.57 -4.31 -3.48
C LEU A 154 3.75 -4.46 -4.45
N ASP A 155 4.17 -5.69 -4.74
CA ASP A 155 5.27 -5.96 -5.68
C ASP A 155 4.89 -5.51 -7.11
N ALA A 156 3.62 -5.68 -7.50
CA ALA A 156 3.12 -5.22 -8.79
C ALA A 156 2.99 -3.70 -8.88
N LEU A 157 2.65 -3.03 -7.78
CA LEU A 157 2.38 -1.58 -7.74
C LEU A 157 3.64 -0.73 -7.54
N CYS A 158 4.57 -1.16 -6.69
CA CYS A 158 5.61 -0.29 -6.14
C CYS A 158 7.03 -0.61 -6.61
N GLY A 159 7.22 -1.75 -7.26
CA GLY A 159 8.56 -2.18 -7.68
C GLY A 159 9.52 -2.35 -6.49
N ARG A 160 10.81 -2.50 -6.80
CA ARG A 160 11.87 -2.71 -5.79
C ARG A 160 12.57 -1.40 -5.47
N SER A 161 12.88 -1.18 -4.19
CA SER A 161 13.76 -0.12 -3.72
C SER A 161 15.16 -0.66 -3.38
N GLU A 162 16.08 0.25 -3.05
CA GLU A 162 17.42 -0.12 -2.56
C GLU A 162 17.39 -0.95 -1.26
N SER A 163 16.31 -0.86 -0.48
CA SER A 163 16.16 -1.61 0.78
C SER A 163 15.47 -2.96 0.62
N SER A 164 14.88 -3.23 -0.54
CA SER A 164 14.19 -4.50 -0.81
C SER A 164 15.06 -5.73 -0.53
N PRO A 165 16.37 -5.79 -0.87
CA PRO A 165 17.19 -6.95 -0.57
C PRO A 165 17.23 -7.31 0.92
N ALA A 166 17.57 -6.35 1.78
CA ALA A 166 17.64 -6.56 3.22
C ALA A 166 16.25 -6.80 3.82
N PHE A 167 15.23 -6.07 3.37
CA PHE A 167 13.84 -6.30 3.79
C PHE A 167 13.38 -7.73 3.50
N PHE A 168 13.64 -8.27 2.30
CA PHE A 168 13.26 -9.62 1.92
C PHE A 168 14.04 -10.70 2.69
N GLU A 169 15.29 -10.43 3.04
CA GLU A 169 16.03 -11.30 3.96
C GLU A 169 15.39 -11.34 5.35
N GLY A 170 14.96 -10.20 5.89
CA GLY A 170 14.20 -10.17 7.14
C GLY A 170 12.85 -10.90 7.02
N PHE A 171 12.10 -10.65 5.95
CA PHE A 171 10.82 -11.35 5.68
C PHE A 171 10.99 -12.88 5.66
N ALA A 172 12.02 -13.34 4.96
CA ALA A 172 12.39 -14.75 4.86
C ALA A 172 12.59 -15.41 6.23
N ASP A 173 13.27 -14.72 7.13
CA ASP A 173 13.60 -15.26 8.44
C ASP A 173 12.37 -15.28 9.36
N TYR A 174 11.47 -14.30 9.23
CA TYR A 174 10.31 -14.14 10.11
C TYR A 174 9.08 -14.96 9.70
N VAL A 175 8.53 -14.73 8.50
CA VAL A 175 7.18 -15.22 8.16
C VAL A 175 7.14 -16.18 6.96
N ALA A 176 8.23 -16.32 6.21
CA ALA A 176 8.22 -17.19 5.03
C ALA A 176 7.87 -18.65 5.36
N SER A 177 7.24 -19.32 4.39
CA SER A 177 6.86 -20.72 4.50
C SER A 177 8.09 -21.62 4.74
N PRO A 178 7.91 -22.83 5.31
CA PRO A 178 9.02 -23.78 5.49
C PRO A 178 9.79 -24.07 4.19
N THR A 179 9.09 -24.17 3.05
CA THR A 179 9.72 -24.36 1.74
C THR A 179 10.57 -23.15 1.35
N CYS A 180 10.06 -21.94 1.52
CA CYS A 180 10.82 -20.74 1.20
C CYS A 180 12.04 -20.57 2.12
N LYS A 181 11.91 -20.87 3.42
CA LYS A 181 13.05 -20.88 4.35
C LYS A 181 14.15 -21.84 3.88
N ALA A 182 13.78 -23.07 3.52
CA ALA A 182 14.74 -24.03 2.97
C ALA A 182 15.40 -23.55 1.67
N TYR A 183 14.66 -22.86 0.80
CA TYR A 183 15.21 -22.24 -0.40
C TYR A 183 16.23 -21.13 -0.07
N TYR A 184 15.88 -20.23 0.85
CA TYR A 184 16.78 -19.15 1.27
C TYR A 184 18.06 -19.67 1.90
N ASP A 185 17.97 -20.72 2.72
CA ASP A 185 19.12 -21.39 3.30
C ASP A 185 19.98 -22.08 2.23
N ALA A 186 19.35 -22.68 1.21
CA ALA A 186 20.06 -23.27 0.08
C ALA A 186 20.82 -22.20 -0.72
N VAL A 187 20.21 -21.04 -1.00
CA VAL A 187 20.84 -19.92 -1.70
C VAL A 187 22.03 -19.36 -0.91
N ARG A 188 21.82 -19.01 0.36
CA ARG A 188 22.87 -18.50 1.27
C ARG A 188 24.00 -19.52 1.41
N GLY A 189 23.64 -20.79 1.56
CA GLY A 189 24.58 -21.89 1.66
C GLY A 189 25.38 -22.13 0.39
N ALA A 190 24.76 -21.97 -0.78
CA ALA A 190 25.42 -22.16 -2.06
C ALA A 190 26.49 -21.10 -2.34
N ALA A 191 26.22 -19.84 -1.97
CA ALA A 191 27.21 -18.78 -2.06
C ALA A 191 28.43 -19.08 -1.15
N ARG A 192 28.20 -19.44 0.12
CA ARG A 192 29.28 -19.79 1.06
C ARG A 192 30.11 -21.00 0.63
N ARG A 193 29.49 -21.96 -0.05
CA ARG A 193 30.13 -23.20 -0.52
C ARG A 193 30.77 -23.08 -1.91
N GLY A 194 30.62 -21.94 -2.59
CA GLY A 194 31.10 -21.75 -3.96
C GLY A 194 30.43 -22.70 -4.96
N CYS A 195 29.12 -22.97 -4.79
CA CYS A 195 28.40 -23.96 -5.60
C CYS A 195 28.26 -23.58 -7.08
N ASP A 196 28.60 -22.36 -7.48
CA ASP A 196 28.66 -21.97 -8.89
C ASP A 196 29.90 -22.52 -9.60
N GLU A 197 31.00 -22.71 -8.86
CA GLU A 197 32.25 -23.31 -9.34
C GLU A 197 32.33 -24.81 -9.00
N ARG A 198 31.84 -25.21 -7.83
CA ARG A 198 31.88 -26.59 -7.29
C ARG A 198 30.53 -27.29 -7.39
N SER A 199 29.86 -27.13 -8.53
CA SER A 199 28.49 -27.61 -8.74
C SER A 199 28.30 -29.11 -8.54
N ASP A 200 29.38 -29.88 -8.69
CA ASP A 200 29.36 -31.35 -8.64
C ASP A 200 29.71 -31.91 -7.26
N SER A 201 30.04 -31.06 -6.29
CA SER A 201 30.20 -31.52 -4.91
C SER A 201 28.88 -32.10 -4.39
N ASP A 202 28.96 -33.16 -3.58
CA ASP A 202 27.78 -33.84 -3.04
C ASP A 202 26.85 -32.90 -2.29
N GLU A 203 27.43 -31.91 -1.61
CA GLU A 203 26.68 -30.88 -0.88
C GLU A 203 25.86 -30.00 -1.83
N CYS A 204 26.48 -29.44 -2.87
CA CYS A 204 25.78 -28.62 -3.85
C CYS A 204 24.75 -29.44 -4.64
N ALA A 205 25.11 -30.67 -5.03
CA ALA A 205 24.20 -31.57 -5.74
C ALA A 205 22.97 -31.94 -4.90
N ARG A 206 23.08 -32.08 -3.57
CA ARG A 206 21.92 -32.25 -2.68
C ARG A 206 20.99 -31.04 -2.70
N LEU A 207 21.53 -29.83 -2.59
CA LEU A 207 20.76 -28.59 -2.65
C LEU A 207 20.02 -28.43 -4.00
N PHE A 208 20.71 -28.73 -5.09
CA PHE A 208 20.15 -28.63 -6.45
C PHE A 208 19.07 -29.67 -6.72
N ARG A 209 19.20 -30.91 -6.20
CA ARG A 209 18.13 -31.91 -6.26
C ARG A 209 16.88 -31.44 -5.53
N TRP A 210 17.05 -30.96 -4.29
CA TRP A 210 15.93 -30.42 -3.52
C TRP A 210 15.23 -29.28 -4.28
N TYR A 211 15.99 -28.33 -4.82
CA TYR A 211 15.42 -27.21 -5.58
C TYR A 211 14.68 -27.68 -6.83
N ARG A 212 15.24 -28.62 -7.59
CA ARG A 212 14.55 -29.20 -8.75
C ARG A 212 13.19 -29.80 -8.34
N ASP A 213 13.15 -30.53 -7.24
CA ASP A 213 11.95 -31.22 -6.77
C ASP A 213 10.90 -30.22 -6.21
N LYS A 214 11.34 -29.04 -5.78
CA LYS A 214 10.50 -27.95 -5.24
C LYS A 214 10.37 -26.74 -6.17
N GLN A 215 10.85 -26.83 -7.40
CA GLN A 215 11.09 -25.67 -8.27
C GLN A 215 9.82 -24.84 -8.48
N ARG A 216 8.69 -25.49 -8.78
CA ARG A 216 7.42 -24.81 -9.02
C ARG A 216 6.93 -24.03 -7.80
N GLU A 217 7.01 -24.64 -6.62
CA GLU A 217 6.59 -24.02 -5.36
C GLU A 217 7.50 -22.82 -5.06
N VAL A 218 8.82 -22.98 -5.21
CA VAL A 218 9.78 -21.89 -4.99
C VAL A 218 9.58 -20.72 -5.95
N GLU A 219 9.43 -21.00 -7.25
CA GLU A 219 9.28 -19.96 -8.28
C GLU A 219 7.90 -19.27 -8.24
N THR A 220 6.90 -19.89 -7.61
CA THR A 220 5.57 -19.29 -7.43
C THR A 220 5.46 -18.52 -6.12
N ASP A 221 6.01 -19.06 -5.04
CA ASP A 221 5.69 -18.62 -3.68
C ASP A 221 6.85 -17.90 -2.99
N CYS A 222 8.10 -18.08 -3.40
CA CYS A 222 9.26 -17.50 -2.73
C CYS A 222 9.80 -16.28 -3.48
N LEU A 223 10.27 -15.28 -2.73
CA LEU A 223 10.99 -14.14 -3.30
C LEU A 223 12.36 -14.54 -3.81
N GLU A 224 12.83 -13.91 -4.88
CA GLU A 224 14.22 -14.06 -5.30
C GLU A 224 15.14 -13.18 -4.43
N LEU A 225 16.18 -13.79 -3.84
CA LEU A 225 17.19 -13.05 -3.08
C LEU A 225 18.25 -12.44 -4.01
N HIS A 226 18.78 -11.28 -3.64
CA HIS A 226 19.84 -10.59 -4.40
C HIS A 226 21.06 -11.50 -4.67
N ASN A 227 21.42 -12.35 -3.70
CA ASN A 227 22.55 -13.26 -3.78
C ASN A 227 22.20 -14.64 -4.37
N ALA A 228 21.09 -14.78 -5.11
CA ALA A 228 20.69 -16.05 -5.73
C ALA A 228 21.48 -16.42 -6.99
N LYS A 229 22.19 -15.47 -7.60
CA LYS A 229 22.94 -15.69 -8.85
C LYS A 229 23.95 -16.86 -8.79
N PRO A 230 24.80 -17.01 -7.76
CA PRO A 230 25.68 -18.18 -7.64
C PRO A 230 24.91 -19.50 -7.56
N PHE A 231 23.79 -19.51 -6.81
CA PHE A 231 22.93 -20.68 -6.69
C PHE A 231 22.38 -21.11 -8.06
N TYR A 232 21.76 -20.20 -8.81
CA TYR A 232 21.19 -20.50 -10.12
C TYR A 232 22.26 -20.91 -11.15
N LYS A 233 23.40 -20.20 -11.18
CA LYS A 233 24.53 -20.54 -12.07
C LYS A 233 25.02 -21.96 -11.81
N GLY A 234 25.19 -22.34 -10.54
CA GLY A 234 25.54 -23.70 -10.14
C GLY A 234 24.47 -24.73 -10.52
N PHE A 235 23.20 -24.43 -10.23
CA PHE A 235 22.07 -25.29 -10.53
C PHE A 235 21.96 -25.63 -12.02
N TYR A 236 22.04 -24.63 -12.90
CA TYR A 236 21.95 -24.86 -14.35
C TYR A 236 23.16 -25.60 -14.92
N ARG A 237 24.37 -25.36 -14.38
CA ARG A 237 25.57 -26.14 -14.73
C ARG A 237 25.40 -27.61 -14.35
N TRP A 238 24.98 -27.87 -13.12
CA TRP A 238 24.71 -29.21 -12.61
C TRP A 238 23.61 -29.93 -13.43
N LYS A 239 22.49 -29.24 -13.70
CA LYS A 239 21.38 -29.79 -14.49
C LYS A 239 21.81 -30.18 -15.90
N LYS A 240 22.60 -29.33 -16.59
CA LYS A 240 23.12 -29.60 -17.94
C LYS A 240 23.99 -30.85 -17.98
N ARG A 241 24.84 -31.06 -16.98
CA ARG A 241 25.74 -32.22 -16.89
C ARG A 241 25.03 -33.55 -16.64
N ARG A 242 23.80 -33.53 -16.11
CA ARG A 242 22.99 -34.75 -15.88
C ARG A 242 22.01 -35.07 -17.00
N ALA A 243 21.89 -34.17 -17.98
CA ALA A 243 21.01 -34.31 -19.14
C ALA A 243 21.76 -34.82 -20.39
N GLY A 244 23.09 -34.90 -20.33
CA GLY A 244 23.93 -35.63 -21.28
C GLY A 244 24.50 -36.87 -20.62
#